data_AF-A0A3R6P877-F1
#
_entry.id   AF-A0A3R6P877-F1
#
_cell.length_a   1.000
_cell.length_b   1.000
_cell.length_c   1.000
_cell.angle_alpha   90.00
_cell.angle_beta   90.00
_cell.angle_gamma   90.00
#
_symmetry.space_group_name_H-M   'P 1'
#
loop_
_entity.id
_entity.type
_entity.pdbx_description
1 polymer ?
#
loop_
_entity_poly.entity_id
_entity_poly.type
_entity_poly.pdbx_seq_one_letter_code
_entity_poly.pdbx_strand_id
1 'polypeptide(L)'
;MLTKQQYHKLKSINRKGYATERDFHKNEQLFWYLAGKNFIRKTRSPDHKVLKFIITETGKAELASYETERFRFWLPNVLSSIALILSAIAITVSIWSALLH
;
A
#
# COMPACT_ATOMS: atom_id res chain seq x y z
N MET A 1 0.60 6.44 -10.05
CA MET A 1 0.51 5.28 -9.15
C MET A 1 1.86 5.06 -8.48
N LEU A 2 1.91 5.00 -7.16
CA LEU A 2 3.15 4.74 -6.40
C LEU A 2 3.69 3.32 -6.70
N THR A 3 5.01 3.18 -6.81
CA THR A 3 5.62 1.85 -6.77
C THR A 3 5.54 1.28 -5.35
N LYS A 4 5.67 -0.05 -5.21
CA LYS A 4 5.66 -0.72 -3.89
C LYS A 4 6.68 -0.11 -2.92
N GLN A 5 7.87 0.23 -3.42
CA GLN A 5 8.92 0.88 -2.61
C GLN A 5 8.53 2.30 -2.19
N GLN A 6 7.97 3.10 -3.10
CA GLN A 6 7.51 4.46 -2.82
C GLN A 6 6.35 4.46 -1.80
N TYR A 7 5.38 3.55 -1.97
CA TYR A 7 4.29 3.34 -1.02
C TYR A 7 4.81 2.95 0.37
N HIS A 8 5.70 1.96 0.47
CA HIS A 8 6.25 1.55 1.77
C HIS A 8 7.03 2.67 2.45
N LYS A 9 7.78 3.46 1.69
CA LYS A 9 8.51 4.60 2.22
C LYS A 9 7.55 5.68 2.73
N LEU A 10 6.56 6.06 1.94
CA LEU A 10 5.53 7.04 2.32
C LEU A 10 4.75 6.58 3.56
N LYS A 11 4.37 5.29 3.62
CA LYS A 11 3.72 4.66 4.78
C LYS A 11 4.61 4.66 6.02
N SER A 12 5.91 4.42 5.86
CA SER A 12 6.87 4.47 6.96
C SER A 12 7.00 5.88 7.54
N ILE A 13 7.05 6.91 6.68
CA ILE A 13 7.07 8.31 7.11
C ILE A 13 5.78 8.67 7.84
N ASN A 14 4.62 8.27 7.30
CA ASN A 14 3.32 8.48 7.95
C ASN A 14 3.25 7.84 9.35
N ARG A 15 3.72 6.58 9.48
CA ARG A 15 3.72 5.85 10.75
C ARG A 15 4.69 6.43 11.79
N LYS A 16 5.86 6.90 11.36
CA LYS A 16 6.86 7.54 12.24
C LYS A 16 6.54 9.01 12.54
N GLY A 17 5.61 9.61 11.78
CA GLY A 17 5.30 11.04 11.82
C GLY A 17 6.30 11.92 11.06
N TYR A 18 7.56 11.48 10.91
CA TYR A 18 8.59 12.21 10.16
C TYR A 18 9.68 11.29 9.60
N ALA A 19 10.43 11.80 8.63
CA ALA A 19 11.70 11.27 8.15
C ALA A 19 12.83 12.29 8.40
N THR A 20 14.06 11.82 8.61
CA THR A 20 15.21 12.69 8.83
C THR A 20 16.05 12.87 7.57
N GLU A 21 16.94 13.86 7.58
CA GLU A 21 17.92 14.06 6.52
C GLU A 21 18.86 12.85 6.30
N ARG A 22 19.18 12.10 7.36
CA ARG A 22 19.90 10.82 7.22
C ARG A 22 19.11 9.79 6.41
N ASP A 23 17.79 9.75 6.56
CA ASP A 23 16.93 8.87 5.78
C ASP A 23 16.82 9.31 4.32
N PHE A 24 16.93 10.63 4.08
CA PHE A 24 16.95 11.24 2.76
C PHE A 24 18.22 10.84 1.98
N HIS A 25 19.41 11.03 2.56
CA HIS A 25 20.67 10.70 1.87
C HIS A 25 20.78 9.22 1.48
N LYS A 26 20.19 8.31 2.27
CA LYS A 26 20.18 6.87 1.93
C LYS A 26 19.30 6.52 0.73
N ASN A 27 18.30 7.32 0.40
CA ASN A 27 17.31 7.02 -0.63
C ASN A 27 16.87 8.30 -1.36
N GLU A 28 17.84 9.08 -1.83
CA GLU A 28 17.60 10.45 -2.28
C GLU A 28 16.57 10.52 -3.41
N GLN A 29 16.71 9.64 -4.41
CA GLN A 29 15.85 9.55 -5.58
C GLN A 29 14.37 9.32 -5.21
N LEU A 30 14.13 8.51 -4.19
CA LEU A 30 12.80 8.20 -3.65
C LEU A 30 12.18 9.43 -2.99
N PHE A 31 12.97 10.19 -2.22
CA PHE A 31 12.49 11.41 -1.59
C PHE A 31 12.28 12.54 -2.60
N TRP A 32 13.14 12.68 -3.61
CA TRP A 32 12.94 13.63 -4.70
C TRP A 32 11.64 13.37 -5.44
N TYR A 33 11.32 12.11 -5.73
CA TYR A 33 10.04 11.75 -6.32
C TYR A 33 8.85 12.11 -5.43
N LEU A 34 8.89 11.73 -4.14
CA LEU A 34 7.79 12.01 -3.20
C LEU A 34 7.61 13.52 -2.96
N ALA A 35 8.71 14.29 -2.92
CA ALA A 35 8.68 15.74 -2.77
C ALA A 35 8.18 16.43 -4.06
N GLY A 36 8.64 15.99 -5.23
CA GLY A 36 8.21 16.51 -6.53
C GLY A 36 6.72 16.27 -6.82
N LYS A 37 6.14 15.22 -6.24
CA LYS A 37 4.69 14.95 -6.27
C LYS A 37 3.90 15.60 -5.14
N ASN A 38 4.56 16.43 -4.30
CA ASN A 38 3.96 17.09 -3.15
C ASN A 38 3.34 16.11 -2.13
N PHE A 39 3.85 14.88 -2.02
CA PHE A 39 3.42 13.90 -1.03
C PHE A 39 4.10 14.09 0.33
N ILE A 40 5.30 14.69 0.33
CA ILE A 40 6.04 15.04 1.53
C ILE A 40 6.52 16.49 1.42
N ARG A 41 6.65 17.16 2.56
CA ARG A 41 7.22 18.51 2.67
C ARG A 41 8.39 18.53 3.64
N LYS A 42 9.39 19.36 3.35
CA LYS A 42 10.46 19.69 4.30
C LYS A 42 9.93 20.67 5.34
N THR A 43 10.18 20.38 6.61
CA THR A 43 9.96 21.26 7.75
C THR A 43 11.20 21.27 8.62
N ARG A 44 11.50 22.40 9.26
CA ARG A 44 12.52 22.43 10.31
C ARG A 44 11.90 21.97 11.63
N SER A 45 12.66 21.22 12.42
CA SER A 45 12.28 20.95 13.81
C SER A 45 12.21 22.28 14.59
N PRO A 46 11.40 22.38 15.66
CA PRO A 46 11.34 23.56 16.53
C PRO A 46 12.71 23.98 17.05
N ASP A 47 13.56 22.97 17.29
CA ASP A 47 14.95 23.14 17.74
C ASP A 47 15.93 23.61 16.66
N HIS A 48 15.45 23.87 15.44
CA HIS A 48 16.17 24.34 14.24
C HIS A 48 17.40 23.55 13.79
N LYS A 49 17.81 22.50 14.51
CA LYS A 49 19.00 21.70 14.26
C LYS A 49 18.81 20.56 13.26
N VAL A 50 17.55 20.16 12.97
CA VAL A 50 17.27 18.96 12.16
C VAL A 50 16.20 19.23 11.11
N LEU A 51 16.53 18.93 9.86
CA LEU A 51 15.59 18.86 8.74
C LEU A 51 14.71 17.61 8.87
N LYS A 52 13.40 17.81 8.88
CA LYS A 52 12.39 16.76 8.95
C LYS A 52 11.53 16.77 7.68
N PHE A 53 11.19 15.60 7.19
CA PHE A 53 10.23 15.41 6.12
C PHE A 53 8.94 14.89 6.72
N ILE A 54 7.84 15.58 6.49
CA ILE A 54 6.52 15.19 6.98
C ILE A 54 5.59 14.96 5.81
N ILE A 55 4.64 14.05 5.97
CA ILE A 55 3.64 13.76 4.95
C ILE A 55 2.66 14.94 4.80
N THR A 56 2.25 15.23 3.57
CA THR A 56 1.21 16.23 3.26
C THR A 56 -0.17 15.57 3.25
N GLU A 57 -1.23 16.37 3.21
CA GLU A 57 -2.60 15.84 3.00
C GLU A 57 -2.72 15.09 1.67
N THR A 58 -2.08 15.59 0.60
CA THR A 58 -2.01 14.90 -0.69
C THR A 58 -1.32 13.54 -0.59
N GLY A 59 -0.23 13.45 0.18
CA GLY A 59 0.44 12.17 0.43
C GLY A 59 -0.41 11.18 1.23
N LYS A 60 -1.22 11.67 2.18
CA LYS A 60 -2.17 10.83 2.93
C LYS A 60 -3.29 10.32 2.02
N ALA A 61 -3.83 11.18 1.15
CA ALA A 61 -4.86 10.80 0.18
C ALA A 61 -4.36 9.72 -0.78
N GLU A 62 -3.14 9.86 -1.32
CA GLU A 62 -2.54 8.85 -2.19
C GLU A 62 -2.31 7.52 -1.46
N LEU A 63 -1.88 7.55 -0.19
CA LEU A 63 -1.75 6.36 0.65
C LEU A 63 -3.09 5.61 0.81
N ALA A 64 -4.16 6.36 1.08
CA ALA A 64 -5.50 5.79 1.20
C ALA A 64 -5.98 5.21 -0.14
N SER A 65 -5.78 5.94 -1.24
CA SER A 65 -6.13 5.49 -2.60
C SER A 65 -5.44 4.18 -2.97
N TYR A 66 -4.14 4.06 -2.67
CA TYR A 66 -3.38 2.84 -2.95
C TYR A 66 -3.90 1.63 -2.15
N GLU A 67 -4.32 1.83 -0.89
CA GLU A 67 -4.95 0.76 -0.09
C GLU A 67 -6.32 0.37 -0.64
N THR A 68 -7.13 1.35 -1.04
CA THR A 68 -8.45 1.11 -1.62
C THR A 68 -8.36 0.38 -2.96
N GLU A 69 -7.46 0.79 -3.86
CA GLU A 69 -7.26 0.11 -5.15
C GLU A 69 -6.84 -1.34 -4.95
N ARG A 70 -5.88 -1.58 -4.06
CA ARG A 70 -5.43 -2.94 -3.75
C ARG A 70 -6.56 -3.82 -3.21
N PHE A 71 -7.43 -3.26 -2.39
CA PHE A 71 -8.61 -3.95 -1.88
C PHE A 71 -9.65 -4.20 -2.99
N ARG A 72 -9.89 -3.21 -3.86
CA ARG A 72 -10.84 -3.30 -4.98
C ARG A 72 -10.48 -4.38 -6.00
N PHE A 73 -9.19 -4.64 -6.20
CA PHE A 73 -8.71 -5.71 -7.08
C PHE A 73 -8.61 -7.07 -6.37
N TRP A 74 -8.24 -7.10 -5.08
CA TRP A 74 -8.05 -8.36 -4.38
C TRP A 74 -9.37 -9.03 -3.97
N LEU A 75 -10.35 -8.25 -3.52
CA LEU A 75 -11.61 -8.79 -2.99
C LEU A 75 -12.40 -9.61 -4.04
N PRO A 76 -12.62 -9.12 -5.28
CA PRO A 76 -13.33 -9.90 -6.29
C PRO A 76 -12.58 -11.18 -6.68
N ASN A 77 -11.25 -11.12 -6.75
CA ASN A 77 -10.42 -12.28 -7.11
C ASN A 77 -10.47 -13.38 -6.05
N VAL A 78 -10.51 -13.01 -4.77
CA VAL A 78 -10.66 -13.98 -3.67
C VAL A 78 -12.05 -14.61 -3.70
N LEU A 79 -13.10 -13.80 -3.85
CA LEU A 79 -14.47 -14.30 -3.95
C LEU A 79 -14.64 -15.25 -5.14
N SER A 80 -14.08 -14.89 -6.30
CA SER A 80 -14.11 -15.74 -7.50
C SER A 80 -13.38 -17.05 -7.28
N SER A 81 -12.24 -17.03 -6.59
CA SER A 81 -11.48 -18.26 -6.27
C SER A 81 -12.26 -19.18 -5.33
N ILE A 82 -12.92 -18.62 -4.31
CA ILE A 82 -13.76 -19.38 -3.37
C ILE A 82 -14.95 -20.01 -4.13
N ALA A 83 -15.62 -19.24 -4.98
CA ALA A 83 -16.73 -19.74 -5.80
C ALA A 83 -16.29 -20.91 -6.70
N LEU A 84 -15.09 -20.82 -7.30
CA LEU A 84 -14.53 -21.88 -8.13
C LEU A 84 -14.28 -23.16 -7.31
N ILE A 85 -13.70 -23.04 -6.11
CA ILE A 85 -13.44 -24.18 -5.22
C ILE A 85 -14.75 -24.85 -4.81
N LEU A 86 -15.75 -24.07 -4.38
CA LEU A 86 -17.06 -24.59 -4.01
C LEU A 86 -17.74 -25.31 -5.18
N SER A 87 -17.63 -24.76 -6.39
CA SER A 87 -18.13 -25.41 -7.61
C SER A 87 -17.45 -26.76 -7.86
N ALA A 88 -16.13 -26.84 -7.72
CA ALA A 88 -15.39 -28.09 -7.93
C ALA A 88 -15.75 -29.16 -6.87
N ILE A 89 -15.90 -28.75 -5.61
CA ILE A 89 -16.36 -29.64 -4.53
C ILE A 89 -17.78 -30.15 -4.81
N ALA A 90 -18.71 -29.26 -5.18
CA ALA A 90 -20.08 -29.64 -5.49
C ALA A 90 -20.16 -30.65 -6.64
N ILE A 91 -19.38 -30.44 -7.70
CA ILE A 91 -19.29 -31.38 -8.83
C ILE A 91 -18.77 -32.74 -8.34
N THR A 92 -17.69 -32.75 -7.56
CA THR A 92 -17.09 -34.00 -7.05
C THR A 92 -18.06 -34.78 -6.17
N VAL A 93 -18.76 -34.09 -5.27
CA VAL A 93 -19.78 -34.69 -4.39
C VAL A 93 -20.95 -35.23 -5.21
N SER A 94 -21.42 -34.47 -6.21
CA SER A 94 -22.54 -34.91 -7.06
C SER A 94 -22.21 -36.17 -7.86
N ILE A 95 -21.01 -36.25 -8.45
CA ILE A 95 -20.54 -37.41 -9.19
C ILE A 95 -20.40 -38.63 -8.26
N TRP A 96 -19.84 -38.42 -7.06
CA TRP A 96 -19.71 -39.49 -6.08
C TRP A 96 -21.07 -40.02 -5.60
N SER A 97 -22.05 -39.14 -5.37
CA SER A 97 -23.41 -39.55 -5.01
C SER A 97 -24.13 -40.31 -6.11
N ALA A 98 -23.87 -39.97 -7.38
CA ALA A 98 -24.47 -40.63 -8.54
C ALA A 98 -23.88 -42.03 -8.81
N LEU A 99 -22.65 -42.31 -8.37
CA LEU A 99 -21.99 -43.62 -8.51
C LEU A 99 -22.37 -44.62 -7.40
N LEU A 100 -22.91 -44.13 -6.28
CA LEU A 100 -23.33 -44.95 -5.13
C LEU A 100 -24.80 -45.40 -5.19
N HIS A 101 -25.55 -44.94 -6.20
CA HIS A 101 -26.95 -45.28 -6.47
C HIS A 101 -27.06 -46.10 -7.76
#